data_AF-A0A0P7C634-F1
#
_entry.id   AF-A0A0P7C634-F1
#
_cell.length_a   1.000
_cell.length_b   1.000
_cell.length_c   1.000
_cell.angle_alpha   90.00
_cell.angle_beta   90.00
_cell.angle_gamma   90.00
#
_symmetry.space_group_name_H-M   'P 1'
#
loop_
_entity.id
_entity.type
_entity.pdbx_description
1 polymer ?
#
loop_
_entity_poly.entity_id
_entity_poly.type
_entity_poly.pdbx_seq_one_letter_code
_entity_poly.pdbx_strand_id
1 'polypeptide(L)' 'MPTLTPSGQRIGQAILAEPRDIIHMTVTDLAERTETSVATIVRFCQDISLKGFADPAGLFRLRG' A
#
# COMPACT_ATOMS: atom_id res chain seq x y z
N MET A 1 9.47 4.95 -7.38
CA MET A 1 8.34 5.40 -6.53
C MET A 1 8.89 6.14 -5.30
N PRO A 2 9.07 7.47 -5.35
CA PRO A 2 9.87 8.21 -4.36
C PRO A 2 9.16 8.58 -3.04
N THR A 3 7.89 8.18 -2.83
CA THR A 3 7.09 8.58 -1.65
C THR A 3 6.82 7.47 -0.63
N LEU A 4 7.45 6.30 -0.76
CA LEU A 4 7.29 5.19 0.18
C LEU A 4 8.58 4.98 0.96
N THR A 5 8.46 4.57 2.23
CA THR A 5 9.62 4.09 3.00
C THR A 5 10.24 2.86 2.32
N PRO A 6 11.51 2.53 2.56
CA PRO A 6 12.14 1.34 1.97
C PRO A 6 11.34 0.05 2.20
N SER A 7 10.72 -0.08 3.38
CA SER A 7 9.80 -1.18 3.69
C SER A 7 8.52 -1.13 2.85
N GLY A 8 7.90 0.05 2.71
CA GLY A 8 6.74 0.22 1.83
C GLY A 8 7.04 -0.07 0.35
N GLN A 9 8.25 0.23 -0.11
CA GLN A 9 8.68 -0.13 -1.47
C GLN A 9 8.79 -1.64 -1.66
N ARG A 10 9.37 -2.38 -0.71
CA ARG A 10 9.41 -3.85 -0.74
C ARG A 10 8.02 -4.45 -0.79
N ILE A 11 7.11 -3.96 0.04
CA ILE A 11 5.71 -4.41 0.07
C ILE A 11 5.04 -4.16 -1.27
N GLY A 12 5.14 -2.94 -1.81
CA GLY A 12 4.58 -2.61 -3.11
C GLY A 12 5.15 -3.44 -4.26
N GLN A 13 6.46 -3.72 -4.25
CA GLN A 13 7.08 -4.58 -5.26
C GLN A 13 6.61 -6.04 -5.16
N ALA A 14 6.51 -6.60 -3.95
CA ALA A 14 5.99 -7.95 -3.75
C ALA A 14 4.54 -8.08 -4.23
N ILE A 15 3.71 -7.06 -3.97
CA ILE A 15 2.32 -7.01 -4.44
C ILE A 15 2.25 -6.94 -5.97
N LEU A 16 3.09 -6.11 -6.60
CA LEU A 16 3.10 -5.93 -8.06
C LEU A 16 3.69 -7.15 -8.79
N ALA A 17 4.60 -7.88 -8.16
CA ALA A 17 5.17 -9.10 -8.74
C ALA A 17 4.10 -10.20 -8.86
N GLU A 18 3.34 -10.45 -7.80
CA GLU A 18 2.44 -11.61 -7.71
C GLU A 18 1.07 -11.26 -7.07
N PRO A 19 0.29 -10.35 -7.67
CA PRO A 19 -0.94 -9.84 -7.05
C PRO A 19 -2.00 -10.91 -6.79
N ARG A 20 -2.04 -11.97 -7.60
CA ARG A 20 -2.98 -13.10 -7.45
C ARG A 20 -2.68 -13.97 -6.24
N ASP A 21 -1.41 -14.08 -5.87
CA ASP A 21 -1.00 -14.90 -4.73
C ASP A 21 -1.25 -14.12 -3.42
N ILE A 22 -0.94 -12.82 -3.46
CA ILE A 22 -1.09 -11.89 -2.34
C ILE A 22 -2.53 -11.80 -1.83
N ILE A 23 -3.54 -11.83 -2.71
CA ILE A 23 -4.95 -11.80 -2.29
C ILE A 23 -5.38 -13.04 -1.49
N HIS A 24 -4.60 -14.12 -1.53
CA HIS A 24 -4.82 -15.34 -0.75
C HIS A 24 -3.93 -15.41 0.50
N MET A 25 -3.00 -14.47 0.67
CA MET A 25 -2.11 -14.41 1.84
C MET A 25 -2.75 -13.64 2.99
N THR A 26 -2.41 -14.05 4.22
CA THR A 26 -2.73 -13.24 5.39
C THR A 26 -1.75 -12.08 5.52
N VAL A 27 -2.12 -11.09 6.33
CA VAL A 27 -1.25 -9.93 6.64
C VAL A 27 0.06 -10.39 7.30
N THR A 28 0.02 -11.48 8.08
CA THR A 28 1.20 -12.07 8.72
C THR A 28 2.12 -12.73 7.71
N ASP A 29 1.59 -13.52 6.78
CA ASP A 29 2.39 -14.14 5.71
C ASP A 29 3.06 -13.08 4.84
N LEU A 30 2.34 -11.99 4.53
CA LEU A 30 2.88 -10.89 3.76
C LEU A 30 3.98 -10.13 4.52
N ALA A 31 3.83 -9.98 5.84
CA ALA A 31 4.83 -9.37 6.70
C ALA A 31 6.12 -10.21 6.72
N GLU A 32 6.02 -11.52 6.88
CA GLU A 32 7.16 -12.44 6.84
C GLU A 32 7.84 -12.42 5.46
N ARG A 33 7.07 -12.55 4.37
CA ARG A 33 7.59 -12.57 2.99
C ARG A 33 8.32 -11.28 2.62
N THR A 34 7.88 -10.14 3.14
CA THR A 34 8.47 -8.82 2.84
C THR A 34 9.53 -8.39 3.84
N GLU A 35 9.82 -9.21 4.86
CA GLU A 35 10.69 -8.87 5.99
C GLU A 35 10.27 -7.54 6.64
N THR A 36 8.98 -7.43 6.94
CA THR A 36 8.38 -6.28 7.61
C THR A 36 7.50 -6.72 8.77
N SER A 37 7.03 -5.75 9.55
CA SER A 37 6.06 -6.01 10.62
C SER A 37 4.64 -5.91 10.09
N VAL A 38 3.71 -6.66 10.70
CA VAL A 38 2.27 -6.56 10.44
C VAL A 38 1.78 -5.10 10.50
N ALA A 39 2.25 -4.33 11.47
CA ALA A 39 1.93 -2.90 11.59
C ALA A 39 2.38 -2.07 10.37
N THR A 40 3.52 -2.42 9.77
CA THR A 40 4.03 -1.77 8.55
C THR A 40 3.15 -2.11 7.35
N ILE A 41 2.70 -3.36 7.21
CA ILE A 41 1.76 -3.78 6.16
C ILE A 41 0.43 -3.03 6.29
N VAL A 42 -0.14 -3.00 7.50
CA VAL A 42 -1.41 -2.30 7.76
C VAL A 42 -1.30 -0.82 7.42
N ARG A 43 -0.21 -0.16 7.84
CA ARG A 43 0.02 1.26 7.53
C ARG A 43 0.26 1.48 6.04
N PHE A 44 0.98 0.59 5.36
CA PHE A 44 1.15 0.64 3.91
C PHE A 44 -0.20 0.55 3.18
N CYS A 45 -1.06 -0.41 3.55
CA CYS A 45 -2.41 -0.56 3.00
C CYS A 45 -3.27 0.69 3.24
N GLN A 46 -3.17 1.30 4.42
CA GLN A 46 -3.84 2.58 4.72
C GLN A 46 -3.30 3.72 3.85
N ASP A 47 -1.98 3.86 3.73
CA ASP A 47 -1.34 4.93 2.95
C ASP A 47 -1.68 4.82 1.45
N ILE A 48 -1.75 3.61 0.87
CA ILE A 48 -2.12 3.42 -0.54
C ILE A 48 -3.63 3.59 -0.76
N SER A 49 -4.48 3.14 0.16
CA SER A 49 -5.94 3.26 0.04
C SER A 49 -6.35 4.72 0.18
N LEU A 50 -5.69 5.46 1.08
CA LEU A 50 -5.83 6.90 1.20
C LEU A 50 -5.29 7.63 -0.04
N LYS A 51 -4.21 7.20 -0.69
CA LYS A 51 -3.75 7.82 -1.95
C LYS A 51 -4.59 7.45 -3.17
N GLY A 52 -5.24 6.28 -3.17
CA GLY A 52 -6.15 5.83 -4.23
C GLY A 52 -7.53 6.51 -4.17
N PHE A 53 -7.97 6.90 -2.97
CA PHE A 53 -9.20 7.68 -2.77
C PHE A 53 -8.96 9.19 -2.62
N ALA A 54 -7.78 9.60 -2.16
CA ALA A 54 -7.35 10.99 -2.16
C ALA A 54 -6.73 11.30 -3.53
N ASP A 55 -7.59 11.40 -4.53
CA ASP A 55 -7.56 12.58 -5.38
C ASP A 55 -8.39 13.68 -4.68
N PRO A 56 -7.79 14.51 -3.80
CA PRO A 56 -8.43 15.74 -3.34
C PRO A 56 -8.28 16.89 -4.35
N ALA A 57 -7.70 16.66 -5.52
CA ALA A 57 -7.52 17.66 -6.58
C ALA A 57 -8.70 17.73 -7.58
N GLY A 58 -9.64 16.78 -7.52
CA GLY A 58 -10.85 16.74 -8.34
C GLY A 58 -12.10 17.35 -7.68
N LEU A 59 -12.12 17.55 -6.35
CA LEU A 59 -13.35 17.93 -5.63
C LEU A 59 -13.38 19.38 -5.11
N PHE A 60 -12.28 20.13 -5.17
CA PHE A 60 -12.23 21.54 -4.73
C PHE A 60 -12.30 22.58 -5.86
N ARG A 61 -12.75 22.20 -7.07
CA ARG A 61 -12.94 23.15 -8.20
C ARG A 61 -14.39 23.57 -8.48
N LEU A 62 -15.36 23.15 -7.66
CA LEU A 62 -16.81 23.40 -7.88
C LEU A 62 -17.54 23.97 -6.65
N ARG A 63 -16.92 24.92 -5.95
CA ARG A 63 -17.68 25.91 -5.14
C ARG A 63 -17.14 27.31 -5.42
N GLY A 64 -17.40 27.76 -6.65
CA GLY A 64 -17.61 29.17 -6.94
C GLY A 64 -19.07 29.53 -6.71
#